data_AF-A0A3T0M1A9-F1
#
_entry.id   AF-A0A3T0M1A9-F1
#
_cell.length_a   1.000
_cell.length_b   1.000
_cell.length_c   1.000
_cell.angle_alpha   90.00
_cell.angle_beta   90.00
_cell.angle_gamma   90.00
#
_symmetry.space_group_name_H-M   'P 1'
#
loop_
_entity.id
_entity.type
_entity.pdbx_description
1 polymer ?
#
loop_
_entity_poly.entity_id
_entity_poly.type
_entity_poly.pdbx_seq_one_letter_code
_entity_poly.pdbx_strand_id
1 'polypeptide(L)'
;MKKLITYIKRFIICFSLVAYIFPTLCASICSFRYIVNSNATVSAKENKKEFSAHLLNNSSTETLNEDNVEKFADTIFNQELKRFNVPGAVLSVVKDNHVLFEKGYGYSDIDKKTPVNFKTTVFRAASISKLFTATAVMQLKENKETSPLLFKNVMGNSLTFITNKQGKISYMLNAGSNAVMNKIHWYENPTLHKIIFVFFLVLFLSIAIGMILFNLKNRNNKKPLIFKYHRWVIAFICILNLVFLIGMAKECITLLSSLIFLTELPKAAIYLLMIPIITTILTLGLMISICLYWYNKKSNLGTIIPNILICCIFLAFTLYLNYWNLLEFKF
;
A
#
# COMPACT_ATOMS: atom_id res chain seq x y z
N MET A 1 -3.94 13.01 19.07
CA MET A 1 -4.12 11.55 19.23
C MET A 1 -5.30 10.95 18.44
N LYS A 2 -6.56 11.45 18.57
CA LYS A 2 -7.70 10.93 17.78
C LYS A 2 -7.52 11.02 16.25
N LYS A 3 -6.85 12.06 15.75
CA LYS A 3 -6.52 12.22 14.32
C LYS A 3 -5.52 11.15 13.84
N LEU A 4 -4.45 10.89 14.60
CA LEU A 4 -3.39 9.91 14.27
C LEU A 4 -3.92 8.46 14.15
N ILE A 5 -4.90 8.10 14.98
CA ILE A 5 -5.56 6.77 14.93
C ILE A 5 -6.44 6.63 13.69
N THR A 6 -7.08 7.71 13.25
CA THR A 6 -7.83 7.75 11.98
C THR A 6 -6.89 7.67 10.76
N TYR A 7 -5.71 8.29 10.84
CA TYR A 7 -4.67 8.22 9.81
C TYR A 7 -4.10 6.81 9.63
N ILE A 8 -3.79 6.12 10.74
CA ILE A 8 -3.27 4.74 10.69
C ILE A 8 -4.33 3.77 10.16
N LYS A 9 -5.61 3.95 10.52
CA LYS A 9 -6.70 3.12 9.96
C LYS A 9 -6.88 3.31 8.45
N ARG A 10 -6.77 4.54 7.95
CA ARG A 10 -6.92 4.86 6.51
C ARG A 10 -5.71 4.43 5.69
N PHE A 11 -4.50 4.57 6.23
CA PHE A 11 -3.28 4.05 5.64
C PHE A 11 -3.28 2.51 5.62
N ILE A 12 -3.74 1.84 6.68
CA ILE A 12 -3.87 0.37 6.72
C ILE A 12 -4.92 -0.13 5.72
N ILE A 13 -5.99 0.62 5.46
CA ILE A 13 -7.00 0.26 4.44
C ILE A 13 -6.45 0.45 3.02
N CYS A 14 -5.72 1.54 2.72
CA CYS A 14 -4.96 1.70 1.47
C CYS A 14 -3.84 0.65 1.31
N PHE A 15 -3.20 0.27 2.41
CA PHE A 15 -2.16 -0.76 2.46
C PHE A 15 -2.73 -2.17 2.23
N SER A 16 -3.89 -2.50 2.80
CA SER A 16 -4.58 -3.78 2.53
C SER A 16 -5.29 -3.80 1.18
N LEU A 17 -5.66 -2.63 0.65
CA LEU A 17 -6.09 -2.43 -0.73
C LEU A 17 -5.01 -2.89 -1.71
N VAL A 18 -3.74 -2.50 -1.52
CA VAL A 18 -2.63 -2.85 -2.43
C VAL A 18 -2.02 -4.23 -2.12
N ALA A 19 -1.90 -4.60 -0.84
CA ALA A 19 -1.30 -5.87 -0.37
C ALA A 19 -1.97 -7.13 -0.93
N TYR A 20 -3.27 -7.05 -1.20
CA TYR A 20 -4.05 -8.19 -1.71
C TYR A 20 -4.22 -8.19 -3.24
N ILE A 21 -3.77 -7.15 -3.96
CA ILE A 21 -4.01 -7.01 -5.41
C ILE A 21 -3.06 -7.85 -6.27
N PHE A 22 -1.85 -8.16 -5.81
CA PHE A 22 -0.83 -8.72 -6.69
C PHE A 22 -0.30 -10.11 -6.36
N PRO A 23 -0.35 -10.65 -5.12
CA PRO A 23 0.03 -12.05 -4.91
C PRO A 23 -0.90 -13.03 -5.63
N THR A 24 -2.17 -12.70 -5.84
CA THR A 24 -3.15 -13.62 -6.48
C THR A 24 -3.09 -13.59 -8.02
N LEU A 25 -2.75 -12.45 -8.61
CA LEU A 25 -2.49 -12.31 -10.05
C LEU A 25 -1.07 -12.72 -10.44
N CYS A 26 -0.06 -12.45 -9.60
CA CYS A 26 1.30 -12.96 -9.80
C CYS A 26 1.48 -14.42 -9.40
N ALA A 27 0.79 -14.97 -8.40
CA ALA A 27 0.89 -16.42 -8.13
C ALA A 27 0.41 -17.21 -9.36
N SER A 28 -0.65 -16.78 -10.03
CA SER A 28 -1.17 -17.47 -11.21
C SER A 28 -0.21 -17.40 -12.42
N ILE A 29 0.49 -16.28 -12.63
CA ILE A 29 1.42 -16.09 -13.76
C ILE A 29 2.82 -16.62 -13.45
N CYS A 30 3.26 -16.51 -12.20
CA CYS A 30 4.57 -17.00 -11.73
C CYS A 30 4.55 -18.52 -11.56
N SER A 31 3.45 -19.13 -11.09
CA SER A 31 3.28 -20.58 -11.08
C SER A 31 3.19 -21.15 -12.50
N PHE A 32 2.53 -20.48 -13.45
CA PHE A 32 2.47 -20.94 -14.84
C PHE A 32 3.81 -20.79 -15.57
N ARG A 33 4.56 -19.71 -15.33
CA ARG A 33 5.90 -19.50 -15.90
C ARG A 33 6.95 -20.44 -15.28
N TYR A 34 6.80 -20.82 -14.01
CA TYR A 34 7.65 -21.81 -13.34
C TYR A 34 7.37 -23.23 -13.85
N ILE A 35 6.09 -23.58 -14.09
CA ILE A 35 5.70 -24.88 -14.67
C ILE A 35 6.14 -24.99 -16.15
N VAL A 36 6.01 -23.92 -16.95
CA VAL A 36 6.42 -23.92 -18.37
C VAL A 36 7.95 -23.89 -18.53
N ASN A 37 8.71 -23.25 -17.63
CA ASN A 37 10.18 -23.33 -17.64
C ASN A 37 10.75 -24.63 -17.04
N SER A 38 9.97 -25.38 -16.26
CA SER A 38 10.46 -26.62 -15.62
C SER A 38 10.74 -27.78 -16.58
N ASN A 39 10.26 -27.69 -17.83
CA ASN A 39 10.52 -28.68 -18.88
C ASN A 39 11.70 -28.32 -19.80
N ALA A 40 12.33 -27.15 -19.61
CA ALA A 40 13.49 -26.74 -20.38
C ALA A 40 14.70 -26.56 -19.44
N THR A 41 15.54 -27.58 -19.41
CA THR A 41 16.93 -27.59 -18.94
C THR A 41 17.16 -27.44 -17.43
N VAL A 42 17.16 -28.59 -16.76
CA VAL A 42 18.05 -28.88 -15.64
C VAL A 42 19.50 -28.80 -16.15
N SER A 43 20.16 -27.67 -15.91
CA SER A 43 21.62 -27.59 -15.77
C SER A 43 22.00 -26.24 -15.15
N ALA A 44 21.67 -26.07 -13.87
CA ALA A 44 22.22 -24.97 -13.06
C ALA A 44 23.48 -25.48 -12.37
N LYS A 45 24.61 -25.10 -12.96
CA LYS A 45 25.98 -25.24 -12.45
C LYS A 45 26.04 -24.84 -10.97
N GLU A 46 26.60 -25.74 -10.16
CA GLU A 46 26.86 -25.59 -8.74
C GLU A 46 27.48 -24.24 -8.39
N ASN A 47 26.83 -23.48 -7.51
CA ASN A 47 27.51 -22.47 -6.69
C ASN A 47 27.03 -22.60 -5.23
N LYS A 48 27.08 -23.86 -4.74
CA LYS A 48 26.65 -24.29 -3.40
C LYS A 48 27.82 -24.39 -2.41
N LYS A 49 29.00 -23.81 -2.70
CA LYS A 49 30.23 -24.22 -2.01
C LYS A 49 30.84 -23.27 -0.97
N GLU A 50 30.30 -22.08 -0.70
CA GLU A 50 30.98 -21.18 0.25
C GLU A 50 30.21 -20.77 1.52
N PHE A 51 28.88 -20.65 1.49
CA PHE A 51 28.18 -20.12 2.68
C PHE A 51 27.70 -21.19 3.67
N SER A 52 27.44 -22.42 3.23
CA SER A 52 26.85 -23.45 4.10
C SER A 52 27.86 -24.44 4.67
N ALA A 53 29.01 -24.65 4.01
CA ALA A 53 29.97 -25.67 4.43
C ALA A 53 30.88 -25.21 5.58
N HIS A 54 31.15 -23.91 5.74
CA HIS A 54 32.10 -23.44 6.75
C HIS A 54 31.49 -23.25 8.15
N LEU A 55 30.17 -23.06 8.26
CA LEU A 55 29.46 -22.94 9.55
C LEU A 55 28.93 -24.27 10.07
N LEU A 56 28.78 -25.29 9.20
CA LEU A 56 28.23 -26.60 9.57
C LEU A 56 29.30 -27.67 9.82
N ASN A 57 30.60 -27.38 9.59
CA ASN A 57 31.68 -28.35 9.76
C ASN A 57 32.35 -28.34 11.15
N ASN A 58 31.90 -27.49 12.07
CA ASN A 58 32.20 -27.66 13.49
C ASN A 58 31.06 -28.44 14.13
N SER A 59 31.15 -29.77 14.06
CA SER A 59 30.57 -30.65 15.05
C SER A 59 31.31 -30.47 16.38
N SER A 60 31.27 -29.26 16.95
CA SER A 60 31.51 -29.05 18.38
C SER A 60 30.13 -29.15 19.04
N THR A 61 30.00 -30.10 19.97
CA THR A 61 28.95 -30.12 20.99
C THR A 61 29.11 -28.91 21.91
N GLU A 62 29.05 -27.70 21.35
CA GLU A 62 29.08 -26.46 22.10
C GLU A 62 27.70 -26.28 22.71
N THR A 63 27.66 -26.38 24.03
CA THR A 63 26.45 -26.10 24.82
C THR A 63 25.99 -24.68 24.53
N LEU A 64 24.70 -24.52 24.19
CA LEU A 64 24.07 -23.21 24.04
C LEU A 64 24.15 -22.46 25.37
N ASN A 65 25.10 -21.52 25.46
CA ASN A 65 25.37 -20.64 26.58
C ASN A 65 25.44 -19.18 26.09
N GLU A 66 25.46 -18.24 27.02
CA GLU A 66 25.45 -16.80 26.72
C GLU A 66 26.63 -16.40 25.81
N ASP A 67 27.85 -16.82 26.15
CA ASP A 67 29.08 -16.46 25.42
C ASP A 67 29.07 -16.90 23.94
N ASN A 68 28.59 -18.13 23.67
CA ASN A 68 28.53 -18.65 22.30
C ASN A 68 27.44 -17.95 21.49
N VAL A 69 26.30 -17.65 22.12
CA VAL A 69 25.22 -16.87 21.50
C VAL A 69 25.69 -15.45 21.19
N GLU A 70 26.40 -14.80 22.11
CA GLU A 70 26.94 -13.45 21.90
C GLU A 70 27.93 -13.43 20.73
N LYS A 71 28.91 -14.35 20.70
CA LYS A 71 29.89 -14.41 19.60
C LYS A 71 29.22 -14.61 18.25
N PHE A 72 28.23 -15.50 18.18
CA PHE A 72 27.45 -15.74 16.98
C PHE A 72 26.68 -14.48 16.56
N ALA A 73 25.95 -13.89 17.49
CA ALA A 73 25.11 -12.72 17.25
C ALA A 73 25.95 -11.52 16.81
N ASP A 74 27.05 -11.23 17.50
CA ASP A 74 27.95 -10.12 17.14
C ASP A 74 28.53 -10.30 15.75
N THR A 75 28.91 -11.52 15.36
CA THR A 75 29.41 -11.81 14.01
C THR A 75 28.36 -11.49 12.93
N ILE A 76 27.13 -11.94 13.14
CA ILE A 76 26.03 -11.75 12.18
C ILE A 76 25.58 -10.28 12.15
N PHE A 77 25.24 -9.69 13.30
CA PHE A 77 24.66 -8.34 13.34
C PHE A 77 25.64 -7.25 12.92
N ASN A 78 26.95 -7.39 13.22
CA ASN A 78 27.94 -6.40 12.76
C ASN A 78 28.11 -6.36 11.23
N GLN A 79 27.87 -7.49 10.55
CA GLN A 79 27.97 -7.61 9.10
C GLN A 79 26.64 -7.27 8.42
N GLU A 80 25.56 -7.91 8.86
CA GLU A 80 24.28 -7.87 8.16
C GLU A 80 23.52 -6.54 8.35
N LEU A 81 23.65 -5.88 9.51
CA LEU A 81 23.08 -4.54 9.69
C LEU A 81 23.66 -3.54 8.68
N LYS A 82 24.97 -3.61 8.43
CA LYS A 82 25.64 -2.76 7.43
C LYS A 82 25.23 -3.16 6.01
N ARG A 83 25.24 -4.45 5.71
CA ARG A 83 24.91 -4.97 4.38
C ARG A 83 23.50 -4.59 3.93
N PHE A 84 22.53 -4.64 4.83
CA PHE A 84 21.13 -4.34 4.54
C PHE A 84 20.71 -2.92 4.91
N ASN A 85 21.65 -2.08 5.36
CA ASN A 85 21.39 -0.71 5.80
C ASN A 85 20.27 -0.64 6.87
N VAL A 86 20.31 -1.57 7.82
CA VAL A 86 19.37 -1.64 8.95
C VAL A 86 19.95 -0.83 10.10
N PRO A 87 19.26 0.22 10.59
CA PRO A 87 19.84 1.14 11.58
C PRO A 87 20.16 0.50 12.93
N GLY A 88 19.32 -0.44 13.36
CA GLY A 88 19.50 -1.15 14.62
C GLY A 88 18.50 -2.29 14.80
N ALA A 89 18.82 -3.18 15.74
CA ALA A 89 18.06 -4.38 16.04
C ALA A 89 18.23 -4.79 17.51
N VAL A 90 17.33 -5.64 18.00
CA VAL A 90 17.45 -6.31 19.30
C VAL A 90 17.37 -7.81 19.08
N LEU A 91 18.23 -8.57 19.77
CA LEU A 91 18.13 -10.01 19.88
C LEU A 91 17.80 -10.38 21.33
N SER A 92 16.84 -11.29 21.51
CA SER A 92 16.54 -11.95 22.79
C SER A 92 16.46 -13.46 22.53
N VAL A 93 17.21 -14.25 23.31
CA VAL A 93 17.25 -15.71 23.23
C VAL A 93 16.73 -16.26 24.55
N VAL A 94 15.70 -17.09 24.48
CA VAL A 94 15.07 -17.73 25.64
C VAL A 94 15.25 -19.25 25.49
N LYS A 95 15.74 -19.88 26.55
CA LYS A 95 15.93 -21.33 26.64
C LYS A 95 15.40 -21.79 27.99
N ASP A 96 14.78 -22.96 28.10
CA ASP A 96 14.31 -23.54 29.37
C ASP A 96 13.60 -22.52 30.29
N ASN A 97 12.69 -21.73 29.71
CA ASN A 97 11.93 -20.65 30.34
C ASN A 97 12.75 -19.51 31.01
N HIS A 98 14.05 -19.43 30.76
CA HIS A 98 14.90 -18.32 31.19
C HIS A 98 15.45 -17.55 29.98
N VAL A 99 15.61 -16.25 30.15
CA VAL A 99 16.30 -15.41 29.18
C VAL A 99 17.79 -15.74 29.26
N LEU A 100 18.34 -16.29 28.17
CA LEU A 100 19.73 -16.71 28.06
C LEU A 100 20.63 -15.56 27.58
N PHE A 101 20.12 -14.69 26.71
CA PHE A 101 20.90 -13.58 26.14
C PHE A 101 19.97 -12.48 25.62
N GLU A 102 20.31 -11.21 25.88
CA GLU A 102 19.66 -10.05 25.27
C GLU A 102 20.67 -8.96 24.92
N LYS A 103 20.62 -8.46 23.68
CA LYS A 103 21.52 -7.38 23.24
C LYS A 103 20.88 -6.50 22.19
N GLY A 104 21.18 -5.21 22.27
CA GLY A 104 20.83 -4.21 21.27
C GLY A 104 22.02 -3.93 20.35
N TYR A 105 21.76 -3.81 19.06
CA TYR A 105 22.74 -3.53 18.02
C TYR A 105 22.37 -2.26 17.25
N GLY A 106 23.36 -1.44 16.91
CA GLY A 106 23.16 -0.21 16.14
C GLY A 106 22.41 0.90 16.91
N TYR A 107 21.66 1.71 16.18
CA TYR A 107 21.00 2.92 16.67
C TYR A 107 19.47 2.85 16.50
N SER A 108 18.75 3.30 17.52
CA SER A 108 17.29 3.51 17.51
C SER A 108 16.90 4.85 16.87
N ASP A 109 17.81 5.83 16.90
CA ASP A 109 17.71 7.13 16.23
C ASP A 109 19.07 7.47 15.62
N ILE A 110 19.15 7.52 14.29
CA ILE A 110 20.41 7.73 13.54
C ILE A 110 20.91 9.16 13.73
N ASP A 111 20.01 10.13 13.67
CA ASP A 111 20.34 11.56 13.72
C ASP A 111 20.89 11.92 15.11
N LYS A 112 20.25 11.40 16.16
CA LYS A 112 20.68 11.60 17.54
C LYS A 112 21.74 10.60 17.99
N LYS A 113 22.11 9.63 17.14
CA LYS A 113 23.00 8.51 17.47
C LYS A 113 22.59 7.82 18.78
N THR A 114 21.28 7.65 19.01
CA THR A 114 20.78 6.98 20.21
C THR A 114 20.94 5.48 20.04
N PRO A 115 21.73 4.78 20.87
CA PRO A 115 21.94 3.34 20.70
C PRO A 115 20.64 2.58 20.94
N VAL A 116 20.53 1.39 20.37
CA VAL A 116 19.45 0.47 20.71
C VAL A 116 19.67 -0.08 22.11
N ASN A 117 18.74 0.20 23.01
CA ASN A 117 18.65 -0.40 24.34
C ASN A 117 17.62 -1.53 24.31
N PHE A 118 18.05 -2.77 24.55
CA PHE A 118 17.19 -3.96 24.48
C PHE A 118 16.02 -3.96 25.48
N LYS A 119 16.13 -3.23 26.60
CA LYS A 119 15.07 -3.15 27.63
C LYS A 119 14.01 -2.09 27.32
N THR A 120 14.38 -1.01 26.65
CA THR A 120 13.53 0.19 26.53
C THR A 120 13.21 0.59 25.11
N THR A 121 13.97 0.13 24.11
CA THR A 121 13.74 0.50 22.71
C THR A 121 12.58 -0.30 22.16
N VAL A 122 11.51 0.40 21.77
CA VAL A 122 10.30 -0.22 21.24
C VAL A 122 10.37 -0.25 19.71
N PHE A 123 10.24 -1.45 19.14
CA PHE A 123 10.09 -1.65 17.71
C PHE A 123 8.64 -1.93 17.35
N ARG A 124 8.25 -1.60 16.11
CA ARG A 124 6.90 -1.89 15.62
C ARG A 124 6.80 -3.37 15.23
N ALA A 125 5.90 -4.11 15.86
CA ALA A 125 5.75 -5.55 15.70
C ALA A 125 5.25 -6.03 14.31
N ALA A 126 4.80 -5.14 13.43
CA ALA A 126 4.34 -5.48 12.07
C ALA A 126 3.39 -6.72 12.03
N SER A 127 3.64 -7.66 11.12
CA SER A 127 2.86 -8.89 10.96
C SER A 127 2.90 -9.83 12.16
N ILE A 128 3.80 -9.68 13.13
CA ILE A 128 3.76 -10.43 14.40
C ILE A 128 2.44 -10.15 15.14
N SER A 129 1.85 -8.95 14.94
CA SER A 129 0.54 -8.58 15.49
C SER A 129 -0.60 -9.54 15.07
N LYS A 130 -0.44 -10.29 13.97
CA LYS A 130 -1.42 -11.30 13.54
C LYS A 130 -1.50 -12.46 14.52
N LEU A 131 -0.38 -12.86 15.15
CA LEU A 131 -0.39 -13.90 16.17
C LEU A 131 -1.21 -13.46 17.37
N PHE A 132 -1.02 -12.23 17.85
CA PHE A 132 -1.85 -11.67 18.92
C PHE A 132 -3.34 -11.66 18.55
N THR A 133 -3.67 -11.29 17.32
CA THR A 133 -5.06 -11.29 16.83
C THR A 133 -5.62 -12.71 16.74
N ALA A 134 -4.86 -13.67 16.20
CA ALA A 134 -5.27 -15.06 16.06
C ALA A 134 -5.42 -15.75 17.42
N THR A 135 -4.47 -15.53 18.35
CA THR A 135 -4.56 -16.00 19.73
C THR A 135 -5.79 -15.43 20.41
N ALA A 136 -6.06 -14.12 20.24
CA ALA A 136 -7.30 -13.52 20.75
C ALA A 136 -8.53 -14.18 20.13
N VAL A 137 -8.56 -14.43 18.82
CA VAL A 137 -9.69 -15.12 18.15
C VAL A 137 -9.87 -16.56 18.64
N MET A 138 -8.80 -17.31 18.83
CA MET A 138 -8.85 -18.69 19.32
C MET A 138 -9.34 -18.74 20.76
N GLN A 139 -8.79 -17.85 21.59
CA GLN A 139 -9.33 -17.54 22.90
C GLN A 139 -10.83 -17.24 22.82
N LEU A 140 -11.28 -16.38 21.91
CA LEU A 140 -12.69 -16.04 21.72
C LEU A 140 -13.58 -17.19 21.21
N LYS A 141 -13.03 -18.12 20.46
CA LYS A 141 -13.72 -19.35 20.04
C LYS A 141 -13.90 -20.31 21.20
N GLU A 142 -12.92 -20.40 22.09
CA GLU A 142 -12.99 -21.18 23.32
C GLU A 142 -13.95 -20.55 24.34
N ASN A 143 -14.24 -19.26 24.19
CA ASN A 143 -15.11 -18.50 25.06
C ASN A 143 -16.58 -18.75 24.78
N LYS A 144 -17.36 -18.91 25.85
CA LYS A 144 -18.82 -18.98 25.77
C LYS A 144 -19.43 -17.58 25.65
N GLU A 145 -20.51 -17.46 24.89
CA GLU A 145 -21.37 -16.29 24.95
C GLU A 145 -21.95 -16.21 26.36
N THR A 146 -21.57 -15.19 27.11
CA THR A 146 -22.00 -15.03 28.51
C THR A 146 -23.25 -14.15 28.63
N SER A 147 -23.50 -13.32 27.62
CA SER A 147 -24.71 -12.52 27.43
C SER A 147 -24.83 -12.16 25.95
N PRO A 148 -26.02 -11.79 25.44
CA PRO A 148 -26.20 -11.47 24.03
C PRO A 148 -25.14 -10.49 23.51
N LEU A 149 -24.40 -10.91 22.47
CA LEU A 149 -23.33 -10.12 21.83
C LEU A 149 -22.10 -9.84 22.73
N LEU A 150 -21.98 -10.53 23.86
CA LEU A 150 -20.88 -10.42 24.84
C LEU A 150 -20.18 -11.79 25.02
N PHE A 151 -18.96 -11.87 24.51
CA PHE A 151 -18.11 -13.05 24.56
C PHE A 151 -16.99 -12.81 25.55
N LYS A 152 -16.88 -13.63 26.61
CA LYS A 152 -15.87 -13.47 27.67
C LYS A 152 -14.91 -14.64 27.74
N ASN A 153 -13.62 -14.34 27.87
CA ASN A 153 -12.60 -15.33 28.13
C ASN A 153 -12.52 -15.76 29.59
N VAL A 154 -12.14 -17.01 29.78
CA VAL A 154 -11.53 -17.56 31.00
C VAL A 154 -10.43 -16.62 31.55
N MET A 155 -9.68 -15.95 30.66
CA MET A 155 -8.66 -14.93 30.98
C MET A 155 -9.22 -13.51 31.29
N GLY A 156 -10.54 -13.31 31.34
CA GLY A 156 -11.18 -12.02 31.66
C GLY A 156 -11.33 -11.02 30.50
N ASN A 157 -10.76 -11.28 29.32
CA ASN A 157 -10.94 -10.45 28.12
C ASN A 157 -12.36 -10.59 27.56
N SER A 158 -13.04 -9.47 27.27
CA SER A 158 -14.39 -9.47 26.69
C SER A 158 -14.44 -8.85 25.29
N LEU A 159 -15.06 -9.55 24.34
CA LEU A 159 -15.52 -8.97 23.08
C LEU A 159 -16.99 -8.57 23.18
N THR A 160 -17.30 -7.36 22.73
CA THR A 160 -18.68 -6.87 22.66
C THR A 160 -18.99 -6.35 21.27
N PHE A 161 -20.08 -6.82 20.67
CA PHE A 161 -20.62 -6.24 19.44
C PHE A 161 -21.74 -5.26 19.78
N ILE A 162 -21.65 -4.03 19.24
CA ILE A 162 -22.69 -3.02 19.42
C ILE A 162 -23.53 -2.97 18.14
N THR A 163 -24.84 -3.14 18.31
CA THR A 163 -25.81 -2.97 17.24
C THR A 163 -26.28 -1.52 17.15
N ASN A 164 -26.60 -1.07 15.94
CA ASN A 164 -27.33 0.17 15.74
C ASN A 164 -28.82 0.01 16.15
N LYS A 165 -29.61 1.09 16.07
CA LYS A 165 -31.05 1.09 16.39
C LYS A 165 -31.89 0.10 15.55
N GLN A 166 -31.32 -0.49 14.50
CA GLN A 166 -31.98 -1.43 13.58
C GLN A 166 -31.48 -2.87 13.81
N GLY A 167 -30.76 -3.14 14.89
CA GLY A 167 -30.23 -4.48 15.22
C GLY A 167 -29.02 -4.92 14.38
N LYS A 168 -28.45 -4.05 13.52
CA LYS A 168 -27.26 -4.39 12.73
C LYS A 168 -25.99 -4.07 13.50
N ILE A 169 -25.04 -5.01 13.51
CA ILE A 169 -23.71 -4.83 14.10
C ILE A 169 -23.00 -3.64 13.44
N SER A 170 -22.61 -2.67 14.26
CA SER A 170 -21.96 -1.42 13.86
C SER A 170 -20.53 -1.33 14.40
N TYR A 171 -20.30 -1.83 15.61
CA TYR A 171 -18.98 -1.78 16.27
C TYR A 171 -18.63 -3.12 16.89
N MET A 172 -17.32 -3.39 16.95
CA MET A 172 -16.73 -4.43 17.77
C MET A 172 -15.74 -3.80 18.73
N LEU A 173 -15.91 -4.09 20.02
CA LEU A 173 -15.03 -3.67 21.11
C LEU A 173 -14.32 -4.89 21.67
N ASN A 174 -13.02 -4.80 21.88
CA ASN A 174 -12.23 -5.83 22.53
C ASN A 174 -11.62 -5.26 23.81
N ALA A 175 -12.06 -5.72 24.98
CA ALA A 175 -11.64 -5.21 26.28
C ALA A 175 -10.17 -5.51 26.65
N GLY A 176 -9.40 -6.19 25.79
CA GLY A 176 -7.95 -6.33 25.90
C GLY A 176 -7.14 -5.46 24.92
N SER A 177 -7.80 -4.73 24.03
CA SER A 177 -7.14 -3.84 23.07
C SER A 177 -7.84 -2.49 23.05
N ASN A 178 -7.10 -1.38 23.06
CA ASN A 178 -7.70 -0.04 22.88
C ASN A 178 -8.25 0.20 21.45
N ALA A 179 -8.53 -0.86 20.68
CA ALA A 179 -8.98 -0.84 19.31
C ALA A 179 -10.49 -1.05 19.22
N VAL A 180 -11.22 0.03 18.92
CA VAL A 180 -12.62 -0.04 18.46
C VAL A 180 -12.61 -0.32 16.97
N MET A 181 -13.28 -1.37 16.50
CA MET A 181 -13.43 -1.66 15.07
C MET A 181 -14.83 -1.27 14.60
N ASN A 182 -14.92 -0.57 13.47
CA ASN A 182 -16.19 -0.14 12.88
C ASN A 182 -16.42 -0.94 11.61
N LYS A 183 -17.69 -1.29 11.34
CA LYS A 183 -18.06 -1.87 10.05
C LYS A 183 -17.89 -0.80 8.96
N ILE A 184 -17.09 -1.12 7.94
CA ILE A 184 -16.91 -0.26 6.77
C ILE A 184 -18.19 -0.23 5.93
N HIS A 185 -18.48 0.91 5.33
CA HIS A 185 -19.61 1.04 4.42
C HIS A 185 -19.35 0.28 3.11
N TRP A 186 -20.42 -0.04 2.37
CA TRP A 186 -20.29 -0.71 1.07
C TRP A 186 -19.46 0.11 0.07
N TYR A 187 -19.55 1.44 0.14
CA TYR A 187 -18.79 2.36 -0.72
C TYR A 187 -17.35 2.59 -0.25
N GLU A 188 -16.98 2.12 0.95
CA GLU A 188 -15.60 2.10 1.47
C GLU A 188 -14.93 0.75 1.16
N ASN A 189 -15.60 -0.14 0.45
CA ASN A 189 -15.13 -1.49 0.20
C ASN A 189 -13.86 -1.46 -0.68
N PRO A 190 -12.74 -2.03 -0.21
CA PRO A 190 -11.52 -2.12 -0.97
C PRO A 190 -11.70 -2.63 -2.41
N THR A 191 -12.52 -3.66 -2.60
CA THR A 191 -12.75 -4.27 -3.92
C THR A 191 -13.43 -3.31 -4.88
N LEU A 192 -14.36 -2.49 -4.40
CA LEU A 192 -15.04 -1.49 -5.21
C LEU A 192 -14.03 -0.45 -5.74
N HIS A 193 -13.15 0.05 -4.88
CA HIS A 193 -12.17 1.06 -5.26
C HIS A 193 -11.11 0.54 -6.23
N LYS A 194 -10.79 -0.76 -6.18
CA LYS A 194 -9.94 -1.41 -7.20
C LYS A 194 -10.59 -1.35 -8.57
N ILE A 195 -11.87 -1.68 -8.65
CA ILE A 195 -12.63 -1.67 -9.90
C ILE A 195 -12.68 -0.24 -10.45
N ILE A 196 -12.95 0.76 -9.60
CA ILE A 196 -12.97 2.18 -9.98
C ILE A 196 -11.60 2.62 -10.51
N PHE A 197 -10.50 2.21 -9.87
CA PHE A 197 -9.15 2.54 -10.31
C PHE A 197 -8.83 1.97 -11.70
N VAL A 198 -9.10 0.67 -11.93
CA VAL A 198 -8.90 0.02 -13.23
C VAL A 198 -9.80 0.63 -14.30
N PHE A 199 -11.03 0.98 -13.95
CA PHE A 199 -11.97 1.67 -14.83
C PHE A 199 -11.38 2.99 -15.34
N PHE A 200 -10.86 3.86 -14.45
CA PHE A 200 -10.23 5.12 -14.87
C PHE A 200 -8.96 4.91 -15.69
N LEU A 201 -8.15 3.89 -15.37
CA LEU A 201 -6.96 3.55 -16.15
C LEU A 201 -7.31 3.22 -17.60
N VAL A 202 -8.27 2.30 -17.80
CA VAL A 202 -8.72 1.89 -19.14
C VAL A 202 -9.39 3.05 -19.87
N LEU A 203 -10.18 3.84 -19.16
CA LEU A 203 -10.89 5.00 -19.72
C LEU A 203 -9.91 6.06 -20.24
N PHE A 204 -8.88 6.43 -19.45
CA PHE A 204 -7.87 7.39 -19.89
C PHE A 204 -7.00 6.86 -21.03
N LEU A 205 -6.67 5.57 -21.02
CA LEU A 205 -5.94 4.94 -22.12
C LEU A 205 -6.76 4.98 -23.42
N SER A 206 -8.05 4.63 -23.34
CA SER A 206 -8.98 4.66 -24.47
C SER A 206 -9.13 6.07 -25.05
N ILE A 207 -9.33 7.08 -24.20
CA ILE A 207 -9.44 8.49 -24.62
C ILE A 207 -8.13 8.97 -25.25
N ALA A 208 -6.97 8.67 -24.64
CA ALA A 208 -5.67 9.07 -25.16
C ALA A 208 -5.41 8.47 -26.57
N ILE A 209 -5.62 7.17 -26.73
CA ILE A 209 -5.46 6.48 -28.01
C ILE A 209 -6.45 7.05 -29.04
N GLY A 210 -7.72 7.24 -28.67
CA GLY A 210 -8.74 7.81 -29.53
C GLY A 210 -8.36 9.21 -30.06
N MET A 211 -7.81 10.06 -29.19
CA MET A 211 -7.36 11.41 -29.57
C MET A 211 -6.14 11.37 -30.50
N ILE A 212 -5.18 10.49 -30.26
CA ILE A 212 -3.99 10.31 -31.11
C ILE A 212 -4.41 9.80 -32.51
N LEU A 213 -5.19 8.72 -32.58
CA LEU A 213 -5.66 8.14 -33.84
C LEU A 213 -6.48 9.15 -34.65
N PHE A 214 -7.36 9.91 -34.00
CA PHE A 214 -8.14 10.95 -34.66
C PHE A 214 -7.26 12.06 -35.22
N ASN A 215 -6.22 12.48 -34.49
CA ASN A 215 -5.27 13.51 -34.96
C ASN A 215 -4.43 13.03 -36.14
N LEU A 216 -4.02 11.76 -36.17
CA LEU A 216 -3.30 11.15 -37.28
C LEU A 216 -4.19 11.05 -38.53
N LYS A 217 -5.44 10.59 -38.39
CA LYS A 217 -6.38 10.44 -39.51
C LYS A 217 -6.78 11.79 -40.14
N ASN A 218 -6.86 12.85 -39.34
CA ASN A 218 -7.33 14.17 -39.77
C ASN A 218 -6.21 15.22 -39.87
N ARG A 219 -4.97 14.81 -40.19
CA ARG A 219 -3.80 15.70 -40.22
C ARG A 219 -3.95 16.89 -41.17
N ASN A 220 -4.62 16.71 -42.32
CA ASN A 220 -4.86 17.73 -43.34
C ASN A 220 -6.20 18.48 -43.18
N ASN A 221 -6.91 18.28 -42.08
CA ASN A 221 -8.25 18.82 -41.92
C ASN A 221 -8.21 20.34 -41.59
N LYS A 222 -9.00 21.16 -42.31
CA LYS A 222 -9.08 22.64 -42.19
C LYS A 222 -9.81 23.13 -40.91
N LYS A 223 -9.91 22.29 -39.87
CA LYS A 223 -10.57 22.70 -38.61
C LYS A 223 -9.82 23.87 -37.94
N PRO A 224 -10.54 24.77 -37.26
CA PRO A 224 -9.95 25.90 -36.54
C PRO A 224 -8.85 25.47 -35.55
N LEU A 225 -7.85 26.32 -35.34
CA LEU A 225 -6.70 26.04 -34.47
C LEU A 225 -7.12 25.66 -33.05
N ILE A 226 -8.16 26.30 -32.51
CA ILE A 226 -8.70 26.04 -31.18
C ILE A 226 -9.17 24.58 -30.99
N PHE A 227 -9.74 23.95 -32.03
CA PHE A 227 -10.13 22.54 -31.99
C PHE A 227 -8.93 21.59 -31.94
N LYS A 228 -7.78 22.00 -32.49
CA LYS A 228 -6.54 21.23 -32.38
C LYS A 228 -5.98 21.37 -30.96
N TYR A 229 -6.02 22.58 -30.41
CA TYR A 229 -5.60 22.86 -29.04
C TYR A 229 -6.38 22.04 -28.01
N HIS A 230 -7.73 22.08 -28.03
CA HIS A 230 -8.56 21.29 -27.11
C HIS A 230 -8.20 19.81 -27.12
N ARG A 231 -8.01 19.22 -28.30
CA ARG A 231 -7.65 17.79 -28.44
C ARG A 231 -6.27 17.47 -27.86
N TRP A 232 -5.27 18.31 -28.12
CA TRP A 232 -3.94 18.13 -27.55
C TRP A 232 -3.94 18.28 -26.03
N VAL A 233 -4.70 19.24 -25.49
CA VAL A 233 -4.86 19.40 -24.05
C VAL A 233 -5.56 18.18 -23.43
N ILE A 234 -6.62 17.65 -24.06
CA ILE A 234 -7.28 16.41 -23.58
C ILE A 234 -6.29 15.25 -23.55
N ALA A 235 -5.56 15.01 -24.65
CA ALA A 235 -4.58 13.93 -24.72
C ALA A 235 -3.49 14.10 -23.64
N PHE A 236 -3.01 15.32 -23.44
CA PHE A 236 -2.01 15.64 -22.41
C PHE A 236 -2.53 15.35 -20.99
N ILE A 237 -3.77 15.77 -20.67
CA ILE A 237 -4.41 15.47 -19.37
C ILE A 237 -4.53 13.95 -19.17
N CYS A 238 -4.96 13.20 -20.20
CA CYS A 238 -5.02 11.74 -20.10
C CYS A 238 -3.65 11.10 -19.85
N ILE A 239 -2.61 11.53 -20.56
CA ILE A 239 -1.25 11.02 -20.38
C ILE A 239 -0.76 11.30 -18.96
N LEU A 240 -0.94 12.52 -18.46
CA LEU A 240 -0.59 12.88 -17.08
C LEU A 240 -1.32 12.00 -16.06
N ASN A 241 -2.64 11.81 -16.22
CA ASN A 241 -3.40 10.95 -15.32
C ASN A 241 -2.98 9.46 -15.41
N LEU A 242 -2.57 8.97 -16.58
CA LEU A 242 -2.00 7.63 -16.73
C LEU A 242 -0.63 7.50 -16.02
N VAL A 243 0.24 8.49 -16.18
CA VAL A 243 1.53 8.55 -15.46
C VAL A 243 1.30 8.56 -13.96
N PHE A 244 0.32 9.33 -13.47
CA PHE A 244 -0.09 9.34 -12.08
C PHE A 244 -0.55 7.93 -11.62
N LEU A 245 -1.51 7.31 -12.31
CA LEU A 245 -2.05 6.01 -11.92
C LEU A 245 -0.98 4.91 -11.92
N ILE A 246 -0.19 4.81 -12.99
CA ILE A 246 0.87 3.80 -13.13
C ILE A 246 1.98 4.05 -12.11
N GLY A 247 2.40 5.31 -11.95
CA GLY A 247 3.42 5.70 -10.98
C GLY A 247 3.00 5.40 -9.56
N MET A 248 1.78 5.79 -9.17
CA MET A 248 1.25 5.52 -7.83
C MET A 248 1.12 4.02 -7.57
N ALA A 249 0.72 3.22 -8.57
CA ALA A 249 0.68 1.77 -8.44
C ALA A 249 2.08 1.18 -8.20
N LYS A 250 3.10 1.64 -8.94
CA LYS A 250 4.49 1.22 -8.75
C LYS A 250 5.02 1.59 -7.35
N GLU A 251 4.82 2.83 -6.92
CA GLU A 251 5.23 3.28 -5.59
C GLU A 251 4.55 2.43 -4.50
N CYS A 252 3.25 2.19 -4.63
CA CYS A 252 2.50 1.33 -3.72
C CYS A 252 3.04 -0.12 -3.65
N ILE A 253 3.43 -0.72 -4.78
CA ILE A 253 4.04 -2.06 -4.82
C ILE A 253 5.41 -2.07 -4.12
N THR A 254 6.21 -1.03 -4.37
CA THR A 254 7.55 -0.91 -3.80
C THR A 254 7.47 -0.78 -2.27
N LEU A 255 6.55 0.06 -1.79
CA LEU A 255 6.22 0.22 -0.36
C LEU A 255 5.74 -1.08 0.29
N LEU A 256 5.00 -1.91 -0.46
CA LEU A 256 4.53 -3.20 0.04
C LEU A 256 5.67 -4.21 0.16
N SER A 257 6.58 -4.24 -0.81
CA SER A 257 7.69 -5.19 -0.88
C SER A 257 8.78 -4.95 0.15
N SER A 258 8.96 -3.69 0.59
CA SER A 258 10.06 -3.35 1.48
C SER A 258 9.79 -3.63 2.96
N LEU A 259 8.54 -3.85 3.41
CA LEU A 259 8.20 -4.05 4.84
C LEU A 259 8.74 -2.93 5.77
N ILE A 260 9.24 -1.82 5.20
CA ILE A 260 9.82 -0.70 5.92
C ILE A 260 8.66 0.19 6.39
N PHE A 261 8.54 0.33 7.70
CA PHE A 261 7.73 1.36 8.33
C PHE A 261 8.29 2.73 7.93
N LEU A 262 7.73 3.32 6.88
CA LEU A 262 8.12 4.67 6.50
C LEU A 262 7.53 5.68 7.48
N THR A 263 8.41 6.50 8.04
CA THR A 263 8.09 7.74 8.73
C THR A 263 7.71 8.85 7.75
N GLU A 264 8.09 8.73 6.46
CA GLU A 264 7.86 9.74 5.42
C GLU A 264 7.51 9.11 4.06
N LEU A 265 6.68 9.79 3.26
CA LEU A 265 6.38 9.36 1.88
C LEU A 265 7.61 9.50 0.98
N PRO A 266 7.88 8.55 0.07
CA PRO A 266 8.94 8.69 -0.90
C PRO A 266 8.70 9.93 -1.77
N LYS A 267 9.76 10.69 -2.07
CA LYS A 267 9.69 11.93 -2.87
C LYS A 267 8.97 11.72 -4.21
N ALA A 268 9.14 10.56 -4.83
CA ALA A 268 8.43 10.18 -6.05
C ALA A 268 6.91 10.19 -5.90
N ALA A 269 6.37 9.64 -4.80
CA ALA A 269 4.94 9.67 -4.51
C ALA A 269 4.43 11.12 -4.31
N ILE A 270 5.21 11.97 -3.65
CA ILE A 270 4.87 13.40 -3.48
C ILE A 270 4.76 14.10 -4.84
N TYR A 271 5.72 13.90 -5.73
CA TYR A 271 5.66 14.48 -7.08
C TYR A 271 4.48 13.94 -7.89
N LEU A 272 4.17 12.65 -7.78
CA LEU A 272 3.00 12.06 -8.45
C LEU A 272 1.70 12.71 -7.96
N LEU A 273 1.55 12.95 -6.66
CA LEU A 273 0.36 13.57 -6.08
C LEU A 273 0.12 15.02 -6.55
N MET A 274 1.12 15.70 -7.11
CA MET A 274 0.94 17.02 -7.72
C MET A 274 0.24 16.96 -9.09
N ILE A 275 0.34 15.83 -9.79
CA ILE A 275 -0.22 15.66 -11.14
C ILE A 275 -1.75 15.83 -11.15
N PRO A 276 -2.53 15.22 -10.23
CA PRO A 276 -3.98 15.47 -10.13
C PRO A 276 -4.37 16.94 -9.93
N ILE A 277 -3.57 17.74 -9.21
CA ILE A 277 -3.85 19.17 -9.04
C ILE A 277 -3.67 19.90 -10.37
N ILE A 278 -2.55 19.65 -11.05
CA ILE A 278 -2.24 20.25 -12.35
C ILE A 278 -3.31 19.89 -13.38
N THR A 279 -3.67 18.61 -13.46
CA THR A 279 -4.70 18.13 -14.40
C THR A 279 -6.09 18.67 -14.08
N THR A 280 -6.41 18.93 -12.80
CA THR A 280 -7.67 19.58 -12.41
C THR A 280 -7.71 21.03 -12.90
N ILE A 281 -6.65 21.81 -12.72
CA ILE A 281 -6.55 23.20 -13.20
C ILE A 281 -6.66 23.24 -14.74
N LEU A 282 -5.93 22.36 -15.43
CA LEU A 282 -5.99 22.23 -16.89
C LEU A 282 -7.41 21.86 -17.37
N THR A 283 -8.09 20.96 -16.66
CA THR A 283 -9.46 20.54 -16.97
C THR A 283 -10.44 21.72 -16.85
N LEU A 284 -10.33 22.52 -15.78
CA LEU A 284 -11.19 23.70 -15.59
C LEU A 284 -10.95 24.74 -16.70
N GLY A 285 -9.69 25.03 -17.04
CA GLY A 285 -9.34 25.94 -18.13
C GLY A 285 -9.86 25.45 -19.49
N LEU A 286 -9.75 24.14 -19.76
CA LEU A 286 -10.29 23.51 -20.95
C LEU A 286 -11.81 23.64 -21.01
N MET A 287 -12.51 23.38 -19.90
CA MET A 287 -13.97 23.47 -19.83
C MET A 287 -14.46 24.90 -20.11
N ILE A 288 -13.82 25.91 -19.51
CA ILE A 288 -14.13 27.34 -19.76
C ILE A 288 -13.91 27.67 -21.25
N SER A 289 -12.79 27.24 -21.83
CA SER A 289 -12.48 27.48 -23.24
C SER A 289 -13.51 26.86 -24.20
N ILE A 290 -13.99 25.65 -23.90
CA ILE A 290 -15.05 24.97 -24.67
C ILE A 290 -16.37 25.76 -24.58
N CYS A 291 -16.77 26.17 -23.38
CA CYS A 291 -17.99 26.94 -23.15
C CYS A 291 -17.95 28.31 -23.86
N LEU A 292 -16.84 29.04 -23.80
CA LEU A 292 -16.66 30.31 -24.50
C LEU A 292 -16.73 30.14 -26.02
N TYR A 293 -16.18 29.05 -26.54
CA TYR A 293 -16.23 28.76 -27.97
C TYR A 293 -17.66 28.45 -28.45
N TRP A 294 -18.46 27.77 -27.61
CA TRP A 294 -19.89 27.55 -27.87
C TRP A 294 -20.70 28.84 -27.78
N TYR A 295 -20.51 29.63 -26.73
CA TYR A 295 -21.25 30.88 -26.49
C TYR A 295 -21.14 31.85 -27.67
N ASN A 296 -19.96 31.92 -28.29
CA ASN A 296 -19.72 32.74 -29.47
C ASN A 296 -20.31 32.16 -30.78
N LYS A 297 -21.22 31.16 -30.71
CA LYS A 297 -21.84 30.43 -31.84
C LYS A 297 -20.85 29.88 -32.87
N LYS A 298 -19.61 29.58 -32.45
CA LYS A 298 -18.56 29.05 -33.35
C LYS A 298 -18.58 27.53 -33.47
N SER A 299 -19.50 26.85 -32.78
CA SER A 299 -19.53 25.39 -32.64
C SER A 299 -20.94 24.85 -32.46
N ASN A 300 -21.17 23.61 -32.89
CA ASN A 300 -22.45 22.91 -32.77
C ASN A 300 -22.45 21.97 -31.56
N LEU A 301 -23.64 21.64 -31.06
CA LEU A 301 -23.84 20.77 -29.88
C LEU A 301 -23.11 19.42 -30.00
N GLY A 302 -23.14 18.77 -31.17
CA GLY A 302 -22.49 17.48 -31.40
C GLY A 302 -20.95 17.50 -31.23
N THR A 303 -20.30 18.66 -31.37
CA THR A 303 -18.85 18.80 -31.14
C THR A 303 -18.50 19.19 -29.70
N ILE A 304 -19.46 19.71 -28.94
CA ILE A 304 -19.24 20.21 -27.58
C ILE A 304 -19.52 19.13 -26.55
N ILE A 305 -20.66 18.45 -26.68
CA ILE A 305 -21.14 17.46 -25.72
C ILE A 305 -20.06 16.40 -25.40
N PRO A 306 -19.37 15.78 -26.39
CA PRO A 306 -18.34 14.78 -26.09
C PRO A 306 -17.17 15.34 -25.29
N ASN A 307 -16.73 16.57 -25.59
CA ASN A 307 -15.60 17.20 -24.89
C ASN A 307 -15.98 17.62 -23.45
N ILE A 308 -17.20 18.09 -23.24
CA ILE A 308 -17.71 18.38 -21.90
C ILE A 308 -17.80 17.08 -21.07
N LEU A 309 -18.32 15.99 -21.67
CA LEU A 309 -18.37 14.69 -20.99
C LEU A 309 -16.98 14.20 -20.56
N ILE A 310 -15.96 14.38 -21.41
CA ILE A 310 -14.56 14.07 -21.07
C ILE A 310 -14.07 14.93 -19.90
N CYS A 311 -14.36 16.24 -19.90
CA CYS A 311 -14.02 17.11 -18.77
C CYS A 311 -14.74 16.68 -17.48
N CYS A 312 -16.02 16.27 -17.57
CA CYS A 312 -16.76 15.72 -16.43
C CYS A 312 -16.11 14.44 -15.88
N ILE A 313 -15.61 13.55 -16.76
CA ILE A 313 -14.85 12.36 -16.36
C ILE A 313 -13.59 12.74 -15.59
N PHE A 314 -12.83 13.73 -16.07
CA PHE A 314 -11.63 14.22 -15.38
C PHE A 314 -11.96 14.78 -14.00
N LEU A 315 -13.02 15.58 -13.88
CA LEU A 315 -13.45 16.10 -12.57
C LEU A 315 -13.97 15.00 -11.65
N ALA A 316 -14.69 14.00 -12.18
CA ALA A 316 -15.13 12.85 -11.39
C ALA A 316 -13.93 12.07 -10.82
N PHE A 317 -12.85 11.94 -11.61
CA PHE A 317 -11.60 11.37 -11.13
C PHE A 317 -10.96 12.22 -10.02
N THR A 318 -10.92 13.55 -10.15
CA THR A 318 -10.44 14.44 -9.09
C THR A 318 -11.27 14.28 -7.80
N LEU A 319 -12.60 14.24 -7.91
CA LEU A 319 -13.48 14.02 -6.75
C LEU A 319 -13.22 12.66 -6.09
N TYR A 320 -12.97 11.62 -6.88
CA TYR A 320 -12.59 10.31 -6.39
C TYR A 320 -11.26 10.34 -5.60
N LEU A 321 -10.26 11.08 -6.09
CA LEU A 321 -8.99 11.26 -5.36
C LEU A 321 -9.17 12.10 -4.09
N ASN A 322 -10.05 13.09 -4.13
CA ASN A 322 -10.38 13.93 -2.97
C ASN A 322 -11.08 13.13 -1.86
N TYR A 323 -11.96 12.19 -2.22
CA TYR A 323 -12.59 11.27 -1.26
C TYR A 323 -11.55 10.53 -0.42
N TRP A 324 -10.44 10.14 -1.05
CA TRP A 324 -9.29 9.50 -0.40
C TRP A 324 -8.28 10.48 0.20
N ASN A 325 -8.56 11.78 0.18
CA ASN A 325 -7.70 12.83 0.68
C ASN A 325 -6.30 12.84 0.03
N LEU A 326 -6.20 12.38 -1.23
CA LEU A 326 -4.93 12.32 -1.96
C LEU A 326 -4.50 13.69 -2.52
N LEU A 327 -5.38 14.70 -2.47
CA LEU A 327 -5.12 16.04 -3.02
C LEU A 327 -4.66 17.06 -1.98
N GLU A 328 -5.02 16.90 -0.70
CA GLU A 328 -4.79 17.94 0.31
C GLU A 328 -3.42 17.84 1.01
N PHE A 329 -2.59 16.85 0.67
CA PHE A 329 -1.27 16.60 1.29
C PHE A 329 -1.28 16.55 2.83
N LYS A 330 -2.44 16.35 3.45
CA LYS A 330 -2.60 16.18 4.90
C LYS A 330 -2.23 14.73 5.25
N PHE A 331 -0.94 14.39 5.15
CA PHE A 331 -0.38 13.09 5.50
C PHE A 331 -0.06 13.01 7.00
#